data_AF-A0AAU7DY43-F1
#
_entry.id   AF-A0AAU7DY43-F1
#
_cell.length_a   1.000
_cell.length_b   1.000
_cell.length_c   1.000
_cell.angle_alpha   90.00
_cell.angle_beta   90.00
_cell.angle_gamma   90.00
#
_symmetry.space_group_name_H-M   'P 1'
#
loop_
_entity.id
_entity.type
_entity.pdbx_description
1 polymer ?
#
loop_
_entity_poly.entity_id
_entity_poly.type
_entity_poly.pdbx_seq_one_letter_code
_entity_poly.pdbx_strand_id
1 'polypeptide(L)'
;MNLRPNVRTQDLWSTGGEGDQCSQPERGSATIMVLAIIASVALILSTIVTVARMNQARETTATIADLSALAAADALHNLDQPPCPVAVEVARYNTTFPVETSCAQSGADNILVCVQGTVLRLPVRSCALAGPAP
;
A
#
# COMPACT_ATOMS: atom_id res chain seq x y z
N MET A 1 -9.74 85.64 39.07
CA MET A 1 -9.41 84.37 39.73
C MET A 1 -9.88 83.20 38.87
N ASN A 2 -8.93 82.31 38.56
CA ASN A 2 -9.02 80.95 38.06
C ASN A 2 -9.42 80.65 36.61
N LEU A 3 -8.43 80.04 35.93
CA LEU A 3 -8.38 79.60 34.56
C LEU A 3 -9.03 78.22 34.37
N ARG A 4 -9.27 77.97 33.09
CA ARG A 4 -9.89 76.84 32.38
C ARG A 4 -9.42 75.42 32.77
N PRO A 5 -10.23 74.39 32.41
CA PRO A 5 -10.04 73.01 32.81
C PRO A 5 -8.93 72.32 32.00
N ASN A 6 -8.21 71.38 32.61
CA ASN A 6 -7.28 70.50 31.89
C ASN A 6 -7.76 69.06 31.97
N VAL A 7 -8.31 68.60 30.84
CA VAL A 7 -8.67 67.21 30.56
C VAL A 7 -7.36 66.44 30.35
N ARG A 8 -7.00 65.55 31.27
CA ARG A 8 -5.90 64.60 31.08
C ARG A 8 -6.41 63.43 30.24
N THR A 9 -6.50 63.65 28.94
CA THR A 9 -6.58 62.61 27.91
C THR A 9 -5.30 61.80 27.89
N GLN A 10 -5.48 60.48 27.80
CA GLN A 10 -4.70 59.57 26.94
C GLN A 10 -3.17 59.61 27.09
N ASP A 11 -2.61 58.68 27.88
CA ASP A 11 -1.22 58.18 27.75
C ASP A 11 -1.04 56.82 28.49
N LEU A 12 -2.04 55.92 28.43
CA LEU A 12 -1.98 54.62 29.13
C LEU A 12 -2.06 53.41 28.19
N TRP A 13 -1.58 53.58 26.97
CA TRP A 13 -1.30 52.50 26.02
C TRP A 13 -0.14 52.90 25.10
N SER A 14 1.03 53.07 25.70
CA SER A 14 2.34 53.02 25.06
C SER A 14 3.19 52.23 26.05
N THR A 15 3.53 50.98 25.81
CA THR A 15 4.39 50.53 24.72
C THR A 15 4.03 49.10 24.33
N GLY A 16 4.13 48.80 23.03
CA GLY A 16 4.26 47.43 22.56
C GLY A 16 5.36 46.73 23.34
N GLY A 17 5.00 45.67 24.04
CA GLY A 17 5.94 44.69 24.51
C GLY A 17 6.46 43.92 23.31
N GLU A 18 7.33 44.55 22.51
CA GLU A 18 8.32 43.80 21.76
C GLU A 18 9.11 43.01 22.81
N GLY A 19 8.73 41.75 22.97
CA GLY A 19 9.53 40.78 23.68
C GLY A 19 10.84 40.68 22.94
N ASP A 20 11.82 41.47 23.38
CA ASP A 20 13.22 41.38 23.02
C ASP A 20 13.70 40.02 23.52
N GLN A 21 13.38 38.99 22.73
CA GLN A 21 13.94 37.67 22.88
C GLN A 21 15.42 37.86 22.57
N CYS A 22 16.25 37.87 23.63
CA CYS A 22 17.68 37.66 23.50
C CYS A 22 17.89 36.44 22.62
N SER A 23 18.11 36.69 21.32
CA SER A 23 18.36 35.68 20.31
C SER A 23 19.77 35.19 20.57
N GLN A 24 19.90 34.31 21.57
CA GLN A 24 21.05 33.45 21.66
C GLN A 24 21.08 32.70 20.33
N PRO A 25 22.19 32.71 19.58
CA PRO A 25 22.28 31.93 18.35
C PRO A 25 22.19 30.46 18.75
N GLU A 26 20.97 29.91 18.70
CA GLU A 26 20.63 28.53 19.01
C GLU A 26 21.27 27.62 17.96
N ARG A 27 22.57 27.39 18.12
CA ARG A 27 23.47 26.75 17.15
C ARG A 27 23.22 25.25 16.94
N GLY A 28 22.05 24.76 17.33
CA GLY A 28 21.60 23.38 17.12
C GLY A 28 20.11 23.24 16.82
N SER A 29 19.29 24.29 16.96
CA SER A 29 17.83 24.18 16.75
C SER A 29 17.50 23.96 15.27
N ALA A 30 18.19 24.67 14.38
CA ALA A 30 17.97 24.55 12.94
C ALA A 30 18.32 23.16 12.40
N THR A 31 19.43 22.55 12.85
CA THR A 31 19.82 21.19 12.41
C THR A 31 18.90 20.12 12.98
N ILE A 32 18.45 20.25 14.23
CA ILE A 32 17.47 19.31 14.81
C ILE A 32 16.15 19.38 14.06
N MET A 33 15.66 20.57 13.69
CA MET A 33 14.44 20.73 12.90
C MET A 33 14.57 20.04 11.53
N VAL A 34 15.69 20.25 10.83
CA VAL A 34 15.94 19.62 9.53
C VAL A 34 16.01 18.10 9.67
N LEU A 35 16.70 17.58 10.69
CA LEU A 35 16.77 16.14 10.95
C LEU A 35 15.39 15.56 11.27
N ALA A 36 14.56 16.27 12.04
CA ALA A 36 13.20 15.83 12.34
C ALA A 36 12.33 15.76 11.06
N ILE A 37 12.46 16.74 10.16
CA ILE A 37 11.75 16.73 8.87
C ILE A 37 12.23 15.57 8.02
N ILE A 38 13.55 15.37 7.86
CA ILE A 38 14.08 14.25 7.08
C ILE A 38 13.64 12.91 7.67
N ALA A 39 13.73 12.75 8.99
CA ALA A 39 13.31 11.54 9.67
C ALA A 39 11.80 11.28 9.50
N SER A 40 10.96 12.30 9.64
CA SER A 40 9.52 12.15 9.44
C SER A 40 9.16 11.78 7.99
N VAL A 41 9.77 12.43 6.99
CA VAL A 41 9.59 12.07 5.58
C VAL A 41 10.08 10.64 5.31
N ALA A 42 11.25 10.27 5.83
CA ALA A 42 11.79 8.92 5.68
C ALA A 42 10.87 7.86 6.30
N LEU A 43 10.30 8.14 7.47
CA LEU A 43 9.32 7.26 8.13
C LEU A 43 8.06 7.11 7.28
N ILE A 44 7.48 8.21 6.79
CA ILE A 44 6.30 8.20 5.94
C ILE A 44 6.55 7.36 4.67
N LEU A 45 7.66 7.60 3.98
CA LEU A 45 8.03 6.83 2.78
C LEU A 45 8.24 5.35 3.08
N SER A 46 8.91 5.02 4.18
CA SER A 46 9.12 3.63 4.61
C SER A 46 7.78 2.92 4.89
N THR A 47 6.84 3.59 5.53
CA THR A 47 5.49 3.06 5.77
C THR A 47 4.77 2.80 4.44
N ILE A 48 4.80 3.74 3.50
CA ILE A 48 4.17 3.59 2.18
C ILE A 48 4.77 2.38 1.44
N VAL A 49 6.10 2.28 1.40
CA VAL A 49 6.79 1.15 0.75
C VAL A 49 6.39 -0.17 1.42
N THR A 50 6.35 -0.23 2.74
CA THR A 50 5.99 -1.45 3.47
C THR A 50 4.57 -1.90 3.14
N VAL A 51 3.60 -0.98 3.14
CA VAL A 51 2.20 -1.27 2.77
C VAL A 51 2.09 -1.67 1.31
N ALA A 52 2.81 -0.99 0.41
CA ALA A 52 2.84 -1.34 -1.00
C ALA A 52 3.41 -2.75 -1.24
N ARG A 53 4.42 -3.18 -0.46
CA ARG A 53 4.95 -4.55 -0.52
C ARG A 53 3.93 -5.58 -0.03
N MET A 54 3.15 -5.26 0.98
CA MET A 54 2.07 -6.13 1.48
C MET A 54 0.94 -6.30 0.45
N ASN A 55 0.61 -5.24 -0.29
CA ASN A 55 -0.46 -5.28 -1.30
C ASN A 55 -0.04 -6.01 -2.58
N GLN A 56 1.22 -5.83 -3.03
CA GLN A 56 1.77 -6.55 -4.19
C GLN A 56 1.63 -8.07 -4.06
N ALA A 57 1.77 -8.61 -2.85
CA ALA A 57 1.63 -10.05 -2.60
C ALA A 57 0.21 -10.57 -2.92
N ARG A 58 -0.83 -9.76 -2.73
CA ARG A 58 -2.22 -10.16 -2.98
C ARG A 58 -2.57 -10.11 -4.47
N GLU A 59 -2.17 -9.04 -5.14
CA GLU A 59 -2.44 -8.82 -6.57
C GLU A 59 -1.74 -9.86 -7.44
N THR A 60 -0.50 -10.23 -7.09
CA THR A 60 0.25 -11.24 -7.85
C THR A 60 -0.44 -12.60 -7.79
N THR A 61 -0.94 -13.03 -6.62
CA THR A 61 -1.66 -14.31 -6.48
C THR A 61 -2.97 -14.33 -7.27
N ALA A 62 -3.69 -13.21 -7.34
CA ALA A 62 -4.88 -13.10 -8.19
C ALA A 62 -4.51 -13.28 -9.67
N THR A 63 -3.50 -12.53 -10.13
CA THR A 63 -3.02 -12.58 -11.52
C THR A 63 -2.56 -14.00 -11.93
N ILE A 64 -1.87 -14.73 -11.05
CA ILE A 64 -1.45 -16.10 -11.32
C ILE A 64 -2.65 -17.04 -11.45
N ALA A 65 -3.69 -16.87 -10.62
CA ALA A 65 -4.90 -17.68 -10.72
C ALA A 65 -5.62 -17.45 -12.07
N ASP A 66 -5.69 -16.20 -12.53
CA ASP A 66 -6.30 -15.86 -13.81
C ASP A 66 -5.52 -16.44 -15.00
N LEU A 67 -4.18 -16.35 -15.00
CA LEU A 67 -3.33 -16.95 -16.04
C LEU A 67 -3.47 -18.48 -16.06
N SER A 68 -3.54 -19.11 -14.89
CA SER A 68 -3.70 -20.57 -14.77
C SER A 68 -5.07 -21.03 -15.26
N ALA A 69 -6.13 -20.26 -14.97
CA ALA A 69 -7.48 -20.53 -15.47
C ALA A 69 -7.58 -20.37 -17.00
N LEU A 70 -6.98 -19.32 -17.56
CA LEU A 70 -6.91 -19.13 -19.01
C LEU A 70 -6.15 -20.26 -19.71
N ALA A 71 -5.02 -20.69 -19.15
CA ALA A 71 -4.28 -21.81 -19.71
C ALA A 71 -5.03 -23.15 -19.62
N ALA A 72 -5.84 -23.35 -18.58
CA ALA A 72 -6.70 -24.51 -18.47
C ALA A 72 -7.77 -24.53 -19.58
N ALA A 73 -8.37 -23.37 -19.90
CA ALA A 73 -9.32 -23.24 -21.00
C ALA A 73 -8.66 -23.44 -22.37
N ASP A 74 -7.46 -22.90 -22.57
CA ASP A 74 -6.68 -23.08 -23.80
C ASP A 74 -6.33 -24.56 -24.01
N ALA A 75 -5.89 -25.24 -22.95
CA ALA A 75 -5.59 -26.66 -22.98
C ALA A 75 -6.80 -27.51 -23.38
N LEU A 76 -7.99 -27.16 -22.86
CA LEU A 76 -9.24 -27.87 -23.15
C LEU A 76 -9.72 -27.62 -24.59
N HIS A 77 -9.70 -26.38 -25.06
CA HIS A 77 -10.32 -26.01 -26.34
C HIS A 77 -9.38 -26.07 -27.54
N ASN A 78 -8.09 -25.73 -27.36
CA ASN A 78 -7.15 -25.56 -28.46
C ASN A 78 -6.09 -26.66 -28.54
N LEU A 79 -5.74 -27.28 -27.41
CA LEU A 79 -4.67 -28.29 -27.36
C LEU A 79 -5.16 -29.73 -27.14
N ASP A 80 -6.44 -29.93 -26.82
CA ASP A 80 -7.04 -31.24 -26.49
C ASP A 80 -6.23 -31.98 -25.38
N GLN A 81 -5.66 -31.20 -24.46
CA GLN A 81 -4.80 -31.67 -23.36
C GLN A 81 -5.57 -31.63 -22.04
N PRO A 82 -5.19 -32.47 -21.05
CA PRO A 82 -5.82 -32.43 -19.75
C PRO A 82 -5.60 -31.05 -19.09
N PRO A 83 -6.66 -30.33 -18.67
CA PRO A 83 -6.55 -28.93 -18.25
C PRO A 83 -5.84 -28.75 -16.91
N CYS A 84 -6.04 -29.68 -15.95
CA CYS A 84 -5.47 -29.54 -14.62
C CYS A 84 -3.93 -29.62 -14.56
N PRO A 85 -3.26 -30.58 -15.23
CA PRO A 85 -1.79 -30.59 -15.30
C PRO A 85 -1.22 -29.30 -15.89
N VAL A 86 -1.82 -28.78 -16.96
CA VAL A 86 -1.36 -27.53 -17.61
C VAL A 86 -1.52 -26.33 -16.66
N ALA A 87 -2.65 -26.24 -15.94
CA ALA A 87 -2.86 -25.18 -14.96
C ALA A 87 -1.81 -25.19 -13.83
N VAL A 88 -1.43 -26.39 -13.35
CA VAL A 88 -0.38 -26.55 -12.33
C VAL A 88 0.99 -26.14 -12.87
N GLU A 89 1.32 -26.56 -14.09
CA GLU A 89 2.56 -26.21 -14.77
C GLU A 89 2.70 -24.68 -14.91
N VAL A 90 1.65 -24.02 -15.40
CA VAL A 90 1.59 -22.57 -15.60
C VAL A 90 1.69 -21.81 -14.28
N ALA A 91 1.00 -22.27 -13.23
CA ALA A 91 1.12 -21.69 -11.90
C ALA A 91 2.58 -21.75 -11.40
N ARG A 92 3.26 -22.90 -11.57
CA ARG A 92 4.66 -23.06 -11.16
C ARG A 92 5.62 -22.16 -11.95
N TYR A 93 5.43 -22.01 -13.25
CA TYR A 93 6.28 -21.14 -14.09
C TYR A 93 6.11 -19.65 -13.79
N ASN A 94 4.91 -19.21 -13.40
CA ASN A 94 4.63 -17.79 -13.13
C ASN A 94 4.87 -17.39 -11.67
N THR A 95 5.22 -18.34 -10.80
CA THR A 95 5.50 -18.09 -9.38
C THR A 95 6.97 -18.21 -9.05
N THR A 96 7.45 -17.33 -8.17
CA THR A 96 8.84 -17.38 -7.63
C THR A 96 8.91 -18.05 -6.25
N PHE A 97 7.77 -18.47 -5.70
CA PHE A 97 7.62 -19.05 -4.37
C PHE A 97 6.82 -20.37 -4.45
N PRO A 98 6.95 -21.28 -3.47
CA PRO A 98 6.19 -22.52 -3.48
C PRO A 98 4.69 -22.22 -3.39
N VAL A 99 3.96 -22.68 -4.41
CA VAL A 99 2.49 -22.64 -4.48
C VAL A 99 1.94 -24.05 -4.55
N GLU A 100 0.80 -24.25 -3.91
CA GLU A 100 -0.04 -25.42 -4.03
C GLU A 100 -1.22 -25.04 -4.92
N THR A 101 -1.46 -25.82 -5.97
CA THR A 101 -2.54 -25.57 -6.93
C THR A 101 -3.55 -26.71 -6.82
N SER A 102 -4.79 -26.35 -6.53
CA SER A 102 -5.93 -27.27 -6.54
C SER A 102 -6.75 -27.00 -7.79
N CYS A 103 -7.03 -28.05 -8.55
CA CYS A 103 -7.86 -27.99 -9.74
C CYS A 103 -9.06 -28.91 -9.53
N ALA A 104 -10.26 -28.36 -9.70
CA ALA A 104 -11.51 -29.11 -9.66
C ALA A 104 -12.26 -28.89 -10.97
N GLN A 105 -12.45 -29.97 -11.73
CA GLN A 105 -13.31 -29.96 -12.90
C GLN A 105 -14.74 -30.25 -12.44
N SER A 106 -15.68 -29.34 -12.72
CA SER A 106 -17.04 -29.41 -12.20
C SER A 106 -18.09 -29.62 -13.31
N GLY A 107 -17.80 -30.43 -14.32
CA GLY A 107 -18.67 -30.64 -15.48
C GLY A 107 -17.84 -30.80 -16.76
N ALA A 108 -18.44 -30.55 -17.93
CA ALA A 108 -17.73 -30.65 -19.21
C ALA A 108 -16.79 -29.46 -19.46
N ASP A 109 -17.24 -28.23 -19.17
CA ASP A 109 -16.56 -26.99 -19.60
C ASP A 109 -16.22 -26.00 -18.47
N ASN A 110 -16.49 -26.37 -17.21
CA ASN A 110 -16.22 -25.52 -16.04
C ASN A 110 -15.08 -26.09 -15.19
N ILE A 111 -13.99 -25.35 -15.16
CA ILE A 111 -12.75 -25.70 -14.47
C ILE A 111 -12.50 -24.64 -13.40
N LEU A 112 -12.55 -25.04 -12.12
CA LEU A 112 -12.18 -24.19 -11.00
C LEU A 112 -10.71 -24.42 -10.66
N VAL A 113 -9.90 -23.36 -10.75
CA VAL A 113 -8.48 -23.39 -10.37
C VAL A 113 -8.29 -22.51 -9.14
N CYS A 114 -7.86 -23.13 -8.04
CA CYS A 114 -7.49 -22.45 -6.82
C CYS A 114 -5.98 -22.52 -6.63
N VAL A 115 -5.34 -21.36 -6.50
CA VAL A 115 -3.92 -21.25 -6.18
C VAL A 115 -3.79 -20.80 -4.73
N GLN A 116 -3.04 -21.58 -3.96
CA GLN A 116 -2.71 -21.29 -2.57
C GLN A 116 -1.19 -21.14 -2.44
N GLY A 117 -0.75 -20.06 -1.82
CA GLY A 117 0.65 -19.77 -1.63
C GLY A 117 0.93 -19.25 -0.24
N THR A 118 2.20 -19.21 0.13
CA THR A 118 2.66 -18.55 1.34
C THR A 118 3.62 -17.44 0.95
N VAL A 119 3.21 -16.19 1.14
CA VAL A 119 4.07 -15.03 0.90
C VAL A 119 4.36 -14.39 2.25
N LEU A 120 5.64 -14.25 2.61
CA LEU A 120 6.06 -13.65 3.88
C LEU A 120 5.38 -14.31 5.11
N ARG A 121 5.32 -15.65 5.14
CA ARG A 121 4.64 -16.47 6.18
C ARG A 121 3.12 -16.26 6.32
N LEU A 122 2.49 -15.51 5.42
CA LEU A 122 1.04 -15.34 5.40
C LEU A 122 0.44 -16.24 4.30
N PRO A 123 -0.58 -17.05 4.63
CA PRO A 123 -1.29 -17.83 3.62
C PRO A 123 -2.12 -16.89 2.74
N VAL A 124 -2.00 -17.06 1.43
CA VAL A 124 -2.80 -16.36 0.41
C VAL A 124 -3.48 -17.40 -0.45
N ARG A 125 -4.77 -17.21 -0.70
CA ARG A 125 -5.56 -18.10 -1.56
C ARG A 125 -6.36 -17.25 -2.53
N SER A 126 -6.33 -17.62 -3.80
CA SER A 126 -7.16 -17.06 -4.86
C SER A 126 -7.75 -18.18 -5.70
N CYS A 127 -8.98 -18.02 -6.16
CA CYS A 127 -9.64 -19.00 -7.03
C CYS A 127 -10.24 -18.29 -8.23
N ALA A 128 -10.05 -18.86 -9.41
CA ALA A 128 -10.59 -18.41 -10.67
C ALA A 128 -11.37 -19.56 -11.34
N LEU A 129 -12.48 -19.23 -11.98
CA LEU A 129 -13.30 -20.18 -12.74
C LEU A 129 -13.06 -19.94 -14.23
N ALA A 130 -12.68 -20.99 -14.95
CA ALA A 130 -12.66 -21.00 -16.40
C ALA A 130 -13.93 -21.73 -16.88
N GLY A 131 -14.85 -21.01 -17.49
CA GLY A 131 -16.10 -21.57 -18.03
C GLY A 131 -17.28 -20.60 -17.92
N PRO A 132 -18.38 -20.87 -18.63
CA PRO A 132 -19.61 -20.07 -18.51
C PRO A 132 -20.15 -20.13 -17.08
N ALA A 133 -20.68 -19.00 -16.60
CA ALA A 133 -21.33 -18.95 -15.30
C ALA A 133 -22.51 -19.94 -15.26
N PRO A 134 -22.73 -20.66 -14.14
CA PRO A 134 -23.86 -21.58 -13.97
C PRO A 134 -25.22 -20.85 -13.97
#